data_AF-A0A9P0KTA6-F1
#
_entry.id   AF-A0A9P0KTA6-F1
#
_cell.length_a   1.000
_cell.length_b   1.000
_cell.length_c   1.000
_cell.angle_alpha   90.00
_cell.angle_beta   90.00
_cell.angle_gamma   90.00
#
_symmetry.space_group_name_H-M   'P 1'
#
loop_
_entity.id
_entity.type
_entity.pdbx_description
1 polymer ?
#
loop_
_entity_poly.entity_id
_entity_poly.type
_entity_poly.pdbx_seq_one_letter_code
_entity_poly.pdbx_strand_id
1 'polypeptide(L)'
;MNKKTTEIASAKSESAKMVFPDTSAKWKELANLFEERWNFPHCLGAIDGKHIDIIPPADSGSYYYNYKGRHSMVLMAIVDARY
;
A
#
# COMPACT_ATOMS: atom_id res chain seq x y z
N MET A 1 13.64 22.62 -29.68
CA MET A 1 13.67 21.17 -29.33
C MET A 1 12.92 21.05 -28.01
N ASN A 2 11.63 20.68 -28.11
CA ASN A 2 10.65 20.96 -27.07
C ASN A 2 10.72 19.90 -25.97
N LYS A 3 11.08 20.32 -24.75
CA LYS A 3 10.96 19.49 -23.57
C LYS A 3 9.47 19.29 -23.29
N LYS A 4 8.94 18.11 -23.58
CA LYS A 4 7.62 17.71 -23.10
C LYS A 4 7.69 17.58 -21.58
N THR A 5 7.20 18.60 -20.89
CA THR A 5 6.84 18.52 -19.48
C THR A 5 5.85 17.38 -19.33
N THR A 6 6.28 16.29 -18.69
CA THR A 6 5.37 15.21 -18.33
C THR A 6 4.67 15.66 -17.05
N GLU A 7 3.47 16.19 -17.19
CA GLU A 7 2.59 16.40 -16.05
C GLU A 7 2.25 15.03 -15.47
N ILE A 8 2.77 14.77 -14.27
CA ILE A 8 2.32 13.64 -13.48
C ILE A 8 0.90 13.99 -13.08
N ALA A 9 -0.07 13.32 -13.69
CA ALA A 9 -1.47 13.43 -13.29
C ALA A 9 -1.57 13.01 -11.82
N SER A 10 -1.61 13.99 -10.91
CA SER A 10 -2.00 13.77 -9.53
C SER A 10 -3.48 13.42 -9.56
N ALA A 11 -3.80 12.14 -9.50
CA ALA A 11 -5.13 11.67 -9.19
C ALA A 11 -5.44 12.12 -7.75
N LYS A 12 -6.00 13.32 -7.60
CA LYS A 12 -6.61 13.77 -6.35
C LYS A 12 -7.96 13.07 -6.24
N SER A 13 -7.97 11.79 -5.85
CA SER A 13 -9.13 11.28 -5.12
C SER A 13 -8.97 11.71 -3.68
N GLU A 14 -9.92 12.44 -3.12
CA GLU A 14 -10.05 12.60 -1.67
C GLU A 14 -10.42 11.25 -1.05
N SER A 15 -9.49 10.28 -1.09
CA SER A 15 -9.59 9.07 -0.31
C SER A 15 -9.48 9.48 1.15
N ALA A 16 -10.46 9.12 1.97
CA ALA A 16 -10.36 9.25 3.41
C ALA A 16 -8.99 8.71 3.86
N LYS A 17 -8.14 9.58 4.43
CA LYS A 17 -6.87 9.13 5.00
C LYS A 17 -7.20 8.13 6.09
N MET A 18 -6.69 6.91 5.95
CA MET A 18 -6.72 5.95 7.05
C MET A 18 -5.97 6.56 8.23
N VAL A 19 -6.65 6.73 9.36
CA VAL A 19 -6.07 7.20 10.62
C VAL A 19 -5.94 6.00 11.54
N PHE A 20 -4.73 5.75 12.03
CA PHE A 20 -4.51 4.71 13.01
C PHE A 20 -5.28 5.02 14.30
N PRO A 21 -6.05 4.06 14.85
CA PRO A 21 -6.73 4.25 16.11
C PRO A 21 -5.76 4.56 17.25
N ASP A 22 -6.14 5.52 18.08
CA ASP A 22 -5.40 6.00 19.26
C ASP A 22 -6.00 5.52 20.59
N THR A 23 -7.13 4.81 20.54
CA THR A 23 -7.81 4.27 21.73
C THR A 23 -8.22 2.81 21.55
N SER A 24 -8.28 2.07 22.65
CA SER A 24 -8.75 0.68 22.64
C SER A 24 -10.18 0.54 22.10
N ALA A 25 -11.06 1.52 22.34
CA ALA A 25 -12.43 1.52 21.84
C ALA A 25 -12.47 1.55 20.30
N LYS A 26 -11.68 2.44 19.67
CA LYS A 26 -11.59 2.52 18.21
C LYS A 26 -10.96 1.27 17.59
N TRP A 27 -10.01 0.63 18.27
CA TRP A 27 -9.47 -0.67 17.82
C TRP A 27 -10.52 -1.78 17.85
N LYS A 28 -11.34 -1.84 18.91
CA LYS A 28 -12.45 -2.81 19.00
C LYS A 28 -13.51 -2.56 17.92
N GLU A 29 -13.80 -1.30 17.62
CA GLU A 29 -14.71 -0.94 16.52
C GLU A 29 -14.19 -1.45 15.17
N LEU A 30 -12.89 -1.24 14.86
CA LEU A 30 -12.29 -1.78 13.64
C LEU A 30 -12.35 -3.31 13.59
N ALA A 31 -12.06 -4.00 14.71
CA ALA A 31 -12.15 -5.45 14.79
C ALA A 31 -13.55 -5.97 14.48
N ASN A 32 -14.58 -5.34 15.06
CA ASN A 32 -15.97 -5.68 14.80
C ASN A 32 -16.33 -5.41 13.33
N LEU A 33 -15.90 -4.29 12.76
CA LEU A 33 -16.14 -3.98 11.34
C LEU A 33 -15.51 -5.02 10.41
N PHE A 34 -14.33 -5.52 10.75
CA PHE A 34 -13.69 -6.60 9.99
C PHE A 34 -14.45 -7.92 10.10
N GLU A 35 -14.92 -8.27 11.30
CA GLU A 35 -15.75 -9.45 11.52
C GLU A 35 -17.07 -9.37 10.75
N GLU A 36 -17.77 -8.24 10.83
CA GLU A 36 -19.07 -8.03 10.18
C GLU A 36 -18.99 -8.05 8.65
N ARG A 37 -17.97 -7.41 8.07
CA ARG A 37 -17.86 -7.24 6.61
C ARG A 37 -17.12 -8.38 5.93
N TRP A 38 -16.09 -8.90 6.58
CA TRP A 38 -15.12 -9.79 5.97
C TRP A 38 -15.04 -11.15 6.67
N ASN A 39 -15.85 -11.38 7.70
CA ASN A 39 -15.82 -12.59 8.52
C ASN A 39 -14.41 -12.90 9.06
N PHE A 40 -13.68 -11.84 9.41
CA PHE A 40 -12.32 -11.94 9.95
C PHE A 40 -12.29 -11.40 11.38
N PRO A 41 -12.63 -12.24 12.37
CA PRO A 41 -12.70 -11.80 13.77
C PRO A 41 -11.33 -11.30 14.24
N HIS A 42 -11.36 -10.25 15.06
CA HIS A 42 -10.17 -9.63 15.66
C HIS A 42 -9.15 -9.02 14.67
N CYS A 43 -9.49 -8.88 13.38
CA CYS A 43 -8.62 -8.19 12.43
C CYS A 43 -8.56 -6.69 12.73
N LEU A 44 -7.37 -6.10 12.70
CA LEU A 44 -7.19 -4.67 12.96
C LEU A 44 -6.78 -3.88 11.70
N GLY A 45 -6.49 -4.59 10.62
CA GLY A 45 -6.03 -4.04 9.36
C GLY A 45 -5.56 -5.15 8.44
N ALA A 46 -5.60 -4.91 7.12
CA ALA A 46 -5.01 -5.79 6.13
C ALA A 46 -3.77 -5.11 5.53
N ILE A 47 -2.73 -5.89 5.28
CA ILE A 47 -1.48 -5.44 4.67
C ILE A 47 -1.19 -6.27 3.42
N ASP A 48 -0.85 -5.61 2.33
CA ASP A 48 -0.41 -6.27 1.11
C ASP A 48 0.78 -5.54 0.48
N GLY A 49 1.56 -6.27 -0.30
CA GLY A 49 2.76 -5.80 -0.98
C GLY A 49 2.70 -6.06 -2.48
N LYS A 50 2.95 -5.03 -3.28
CA LYS A 50 3.08 -5.16 -4.73
C LYS A 50 4.50 -4.86 -5.19
N HIS A 51 5.09 -5.78 -5.94
CA HIS A 51 6.32 -5.47 -6.68
C HIS A 51 6.04 -4.44 -7.77
N ILE A 52 6.72 -3.30 -7.70
CA ILE A 52 6.77 -2.26 -8.72
C ILE A 52 8.11 -2.36 -9.41
N ASP A 53 8.11 -2.48 -10.73
CA ASP A 53 9.33 -2.56 -11.52
C ASP A 53 10.11 -1.25 -11.41
N ILE A 54 11.42 -1.35 -11.27
CA ILE A 54 12.32 -0.20 -11.17
C ILE A 54 13.54 -0.36 -12.07
N ILE A 55 14.15 0.77 -12.39
CA ILE A 55 15.54 0.81 -12.83
C ILE A 55 16.39 0.85 -11.56
N PRO A 56 17.16 -0.21 -11.25
CA PRO A 56 17.98 -0.21 -10.04
C PRO A 56 19.14 0.80 -10.16
N PRO A 57 19.64 1.36 -9.04
CA PRO A 57 20.89 2.11 -9.02
C PRO A 57 22.05 1.30 -9.64
N ALA A 58 23.05 2.00 -10.19
CA ALA A 58 24.27 1.37 -10.67
C ALA A 58 24.92 0.51 -9.56
N ASP A 59 25.56 -0.58 -9.96
CA ASP A 59 26.28 -1.50 -9.07
C ASP A 59 25.42 -2.15 -7.96
N SER A 60 24.10 -2.14 -8.10
CA SER A 60 23.18 -2.83 -7.17
C SER A 60 23.21 -4.35 -7.28
N GLY A 61 23.86 -4.90 -8.30
CA GLY A 61 23.86 -6.34 -8.60
C GLY A 61 22.44 -6.91 -8.62
N SER A 62 22.22 -7.99 -7.85
CA SER A 62 20.92 -8.64 -7.72
C SER A 62 20.04 -8.10 -6.58
N TYR A 63 20.42 -7.00 -5.91
CA TYR A 63 19.71 -6.51 -4.72
C TYR A 63 18.21 -6.26 -4.97
N TYR A 64 17.86 -5.71 -6.13
CA TYR A 64 16.48 -5.47 -6.54
C TYR A 64 15.89 -6.58 -7.42
N TYR A 65 16.67 -7.62 -7.75
CA TYR A 65 16.24 -8.67 -8.66
C TYR A 65 15.30 -9.65 -7.95
N ASN A 66 14.05 -9.72 -8.41
CA ASN A 66 13.02 -10.57 -7.83
C ASN A 66 12.96 -11.95 -8.52
N TYR A 67 12.20 -12.87 -7.92
CA TYR A 67 12.03 -14.22 -8.46
C TYR A 67 11.31 -14.28 -9.82
N LYS A 68 10.66 -13.20 -10.24
CA LYS A 68 10.00 -13.07 -11.56
C LYS A 68 10.95 -12.55 -12.65
N GLY A 69 12.25 -12.53 -12.37
CA GLY A 69 13.28 -12.21 -13.35
C GLY A 69 13.39 -10.71 -13.68
N ARG A 70 12.91 -9.83 -12.80
CA ARG A 70 12.91 -8.37 -13.01
C ARG A 70 13.48 -7.63 -11.80
N HIS A 71 13.97 -6.43 -12.01
CA HIS A 71 14.30 -5.53 -10.90
C HIS A 71 13.04 -4.81 -10.41
N SER A 72 12.79 -4.85 -9.10
CA SER A 72 11.59 -4.27 -8.50
C SER A 72 11.81 -3.88 -7.04
N MET A 73 10.95 -2.99 -6.54
CA MET A 73 10.78 -2.74 -5.11
C MET A 73 9.36 -3.08 -4.69
N VAL A 74 9.18 -3.47 -3.43
CA VAL A 74 7.84 -3.76 -2.89
C VAL A 74 7.21 -2.44 -2.39
N LEU A 75 6.07 -2.08 -2.97
CA LEU A 75 5.17 -1.07 -2.43
C LEU A 75 4.22 -1.74 -1.44
N MET A 76 4.29 -1.35 -0.18
CA MET A 76 3.41 -1.83 0.88
C MET A 76 2.21 -0.90 1.06
N ALA A 77 1.02 -1.47 1.21
CA ALA A 77 -0.19 -0.73 1.56
C ALA A 77 -0.87 -1.39 2.77
N ILE A 78 -1.43 -0.56 3.65
CA ILE A 78 -2.23 -0.99 4.80
C ILE A 78 -3.61 -0.35 4.65
N VAL A 79 -4.64 -1.14 4.87
CA VAL A 79 -6.05 -0.71 4.80
C VAL A 79 -6.81 -1.16 6.04
N ASP A 80 -7.90 -0.45 6.35
CA ASP A 80 -8.87 -0.87 7.36
C ASP A 80 -10.05 -1.61 6.73
N ALA A 81 -11.06 -1.95 7.54
CA ALA A 81 -12.23 -2.72 7.11
C ALA A 81 -13.12 -2.02 6.07
N ARG A 82 -12.85 -0.74 5.76
CA ARG A 82 -13.64 0.13 4.86
C ARG A 82 -12.99 0.34 3.49
N TYR A 83 -11.97 -0.45 3.15
CA TYR A 83 -11.41 -0.52 1.79
C TYR A 83 -12.49 -0.69 0.72
#